data_AF-A0A3D4QXJ6-F1
#
_entry.id   AF-A0A3D4QXJ6-F1
#
_cell.length_a   1.000
_cell.length_b   1.000
_cell.length_c   1.000
_cell.angle_alpha   90.00
_cell.angle_beta   90.00
_cell.angle_gamma   90.00
#
_symmetry.space_group_name_H-M   'P 1'
#
loop_
_entity.id
_entity.type
_entity.pdbx_description
1 polymer ?
#
loop_
_entity_poly.entity_id
_entity_poly.type
_entity_poly.pdbx_seq_one_letter_code
_entity_poly.pdbx_strand_id
1 'polypeptide(L)' 'CYADPSKALDELGWTAKYSLEDMCRDSWNWQKKNPNGYEKNTLIR' A
#
# COMPACT_ATOMS: atom_id res chain seq x y z
N CYS A 1 15.71 5.33 -10.89
CA CYS A 1 14.88 6.55 -10.86
C CYS A 1 14.33 6.73 -9.46
N TYR A 2 14.44 7.93 -8.88
CA TYR A 2 13.88 8.31 -7.59
C TYR A 2 12.95 9.50 -7.80
N ALA A 3 11.93 9.66 -6.95
CA ALA A 3 11.00 10.78 -7.01
C ALA A 3 11.41 11.87 -6.01
N ASP A 4 11.23 13.14 -6.37
CA ASP A 4 11.31 14.28 -5.47
C ASP A 4 9.90 14.62 -4.95
N PRO A 5 9.59 14.37 -3.66
CA PRO A 5 8.26 14.61 -3.10
C PRO A 5 8.03 16.07 -2.65
N SER A 6 9.01 16.98 -2.83
CA SER A 6 8.95 18.35 -2.27
C SER A 6 7.69 19.11 -2.70
N LYS A 7 7.27 18.97 -3.97
CA LYS A 7 6.05 19.60 -4.46
C LYS A 7 4.77 19.15 -3.74
N ALA A 8 4.66 17.87 -3.39
CA ALA A 8 3.49 17.34 -2.69
C ALA A 8 3.45 17.80 -1.22
N LEU A 9 4.62 18.02 -0.61
CA LEU A 9 4.70 18.62 0.71
C LEU A 9 4.23 20.09 0.68
N ASP A 10 4.70 20.86 -0.30
CA ASP A 10 4.40 22.28 -0.39
C ASP A 10 2.92 22.55 -0.73
N GLU A 11 2.35 21.78 -1.65
CA GLU A 11 0.96 22.02 -2.12
C GLU A 11 -0.09 21.30 -1.26
N LEU A 12 0.22 20.13 -0.72
CA LEU A 12 -0.75 19.26 -0.04
C LEU A 12 -0.44 19.04 1.44
N GLY A 13 0.70 19.52 1.93
CA GLY A 13 1.20 19.17 3.27
C GLY A 13 1.46 17.67 3.44
N TRP A 14 1.59 16.94 2.33
CA TRP A 14 1.67 15.49 2.34
C TRP A 14 3.12 15.00 2.30
N THR A 15 3.40 13.97 3.10
CA THR A 15 4.69 13.27 3.10
C THR A 15 4.48 11.78 3.32
N ALA A 16 5.37 10.96 2.75
CA ALA A 16 5.39 9.52 3.00
C ALA A 16 5.81 9.25 4.45
N LYS A 17 4.91 8.68 5.24
CA LYS A 17 5.14 8.40 6.68
C LYS A 17 5.70 7.02 6.97
N TYR A 18 5.64 6.11 6.01
CA TYR A 18 6.01 4.70 6.18
C TYR A 18 7.31 4.41 5.46
N SER A 19 8.16 3.61 6.09
CA SER A 19 9.42 3.18 5.49
C SER A 19 9.22 1.99 4.54
N LEU A 20 10.26 1.61 3.81
CA LEU A 20 10.23 0.44 2.94
C LEU A 20 9.99 -0.86 3.74
N GLU A 21 10.55 -0.94 4.95
CA GLU A 21 10.38 -2.08 5.84
C GLU A 21 8.93 -2.23 6.29
N ASP A 22 8.25 -1.11 6.57
CA ASP A 22 6.82 -1.09 6.89
C ASP A 22 6.01 -1.63 5.72
N MET A 23 6.31 -1.17 4.50
CA MET A 23 5.65 -1.65 3.27
C MET A 23 5.83 -3.16 3.08
N CYS A 24 7.04 -3.68 3.27
CA CYS A 24 7.32 -5.12 3.14
C CYS A 24 6.58 -5.93 4.21
N ARG A 25 6.59 -5.47 5.46
CA ARG A 25 5.90 -6.13 6.58
C ARG A 25 4.40 -6.19 6.35
N ASP A 26 3.79 -5.08 5.93
CA ASP A 26 2.36 -5.00 5.70
C ASP A 26 1.93 -5.84 4.49
N SER A 27 2.74 -5.85 3.43
CA SER A 27 2.53 -6.72 2.27
C SER A 27 2.54 -8.21 2.66
N TRP A 28 3.51 -8.64 3.48
CA TRP A 28 3.57 -10.02 3.96
C TRP A 28 2.41 -10.36 4.90
N ASN A 29 2.05 -9.44 5.79
CA ASN A 29 0.91 -9.60 6.70
C ASN A 29 -0.40 -9.78 5.93
N TRP A 30 -0.62 -9.00 4.87
CA TRP A 30 -1.78 -9.14 4.00
C TRP A 30 -1.77 -10.50 3.31
N GLN A 31 -0.66 -10.88 2.67
CA GLN A 31 -0.55 -12.15 1.95
C GLN A 31 -0.75 -13.37 2.86
N LYS A 32 -0.19 -13.32 4.08
CA LYS A 32 -0.35 -14.39 5.09
C LYS A 32 -1.82 -14.56 5.51
N LYS A 33 -2.55 -13.45 5.67
CA LYS A 33 -3.96 -13.48 6.09
C LYS A 33 -4.92 -13.77 4.94
N ASN A 34 -4.53 -13.43 3.71
CA ASN A 34 -5.33 -13.59 2.50
C ASN A 34 -4.54 -14.41 1.47
N PRO A 35 -4.27 -15.69 1.73
CA PRO A 35 -3.41 -16.51 0.86
C PRO A 35 -3.95 -16.63 -0.56
N ASN A 36 -5.27 -16.58 -0.73
CA ASN A 36 -5.96 -16.63 -2.02
C ASN A 36 -6.40 -15.24 -2.52
N GLY A 37 -5.91 -14.17 -1.89
CA GLY A 37 -6.33 -12.79 -2.19
C GLY A 37 -7.76 -12.51 -1.76
N TYR A 38 -8.41 -11.57 -2.43
CA TYR A 38 -9.82 -11.27 -2.19
C TYR A 38 -10.70 -12.45 -2.63
N GLU A 39 -11.63 -12.85 -1.77
CA GLU A 39 -12.65 -13.83 -2.15
C GLU A 39 -13.45 -13.30 -3.33
N LYS A 40 -13.45 -14.04 -4.44
CA LYS A 40 -14.41 -13.81 -5.52
C LYS A 40 -15.76 -14.29 -5.01
N ASN A 41 -16.57 -13.40 -4.47
CA ASN A 41 -17.98 -13.67 -4.27
C ASN A 41 -18.67 -13.70 -5.64
N THR A 42 -18.54 -14.83 -6.34
CA THR A 42 -19.29 -15.11 -7.57
C THR A 42 -20.71 -15.49 -7.16
N LEU A 43 -21.51 -14.52 -6.70
CA LEU A 43 -22.94 -14.69 -6.44
C LEU A 43 -23.74 -13.55 -7.07
N ILE A 44 -23.74 -13.46 -8.40
CA ILE A 44 -24.77 -12.81 -9.25
C ILE A 44 -24.60 -13.48 -10.64
N ARG A 45 -25.41 -14.40 -11.17
CA ARG A 45 -26.79 -14.89 -10.97
C ARG A 45 -26.83 -16.40 -11.17
#